data_AF-A0A8T7KD02-F1
#
_entry.id   AF-A0A8T7KD02-F1
#
_cell.length_a   1.000
_cell.length_b   1.000
_cell.length_c   1.000
_cell.angle_alpha   90.00
_cell.angle_beta   90.00
_cell.angle_gamma   90.00
#
_symmetry.space_group_name_H-M   'P 1'
#
loop_
_entity.id
_entity.type
_entity.pdbx_description
1 polymer ?
#
loop_
_entity_poly.entity_id
_entity_poly.type
_entity_poly.pdbx_seq_one_letter_code
_entity_poly.pdbx_strand_id
1 'polypeptide(L)'
;MLLLLWLLALAIVSPVAAQQGTLDLAGYERLLREARAAATRGDRISLEAVAPQLSSASVTLPDGSSLTVDNRWLAAELARRDPRLPWIAARLGALIDALAFSGPAPPDDARERLERILAGPPFAQPEPAPRLPGFIERLLTWLTELIERVATPLGRVAGGAPGTLAGWALIAAGAALVVAVLVLWLRGLQRALRPAPALPPPVAESHSASSAREQAEALARAGHYREAVRLLALAALLWLDERGRLRYQPHQTNREHLARLGDQPGLRARLAPVVETADRVWYGGAALDAAAFAAYARQVGELREEAGDAS
;
A
#
# COMPACT_ATOMS: atom_id res chain seq x y z
N MET A 1 17.51 -10.81 53.47
CA MET A 1 16.75 -9.58 53.71
C MET A 1 16.98 -8.47 52.68
N LEU A 2 18.17 -8.30 52.10
CA LEU A 2 18.44 -7.28 51.08
C LEU A 2 17.84 -7.54 49.69
N LEU A 3 17.65 -8.81 49.30
CA LEU A 3 17.04 -9.19 48.01
C LEU A 3 15.52 -8.97 47.94
N LEU A 4 14.82 -8.99 49.08
CA LEU A 4 13.38 -8.74 49.14
C LEU A 4 13.04 -7.25 49.03
N LEU A 5 13.96 -6.37 49.46
CA LEU A 5 13.86 -4.92 49.31
C LEU A 5 14.10 -4.46 47.87
N TRP A 6 14.91 -5.21 47.10
CA TRP A 6 15.18 -4.88 45.69
C TRP A 6 14.02 -5.26 44.75
N LEU A 7 13.30 -6.36 45.05
CA LEU A 7 12.08 -6.73 44.34
C LEU A 7 10.88 -5.84 44.68
N LEU A 8 10.85 -5.23 45.87
CA LEU A 8 9.80 -4.26 46.24
C LEU A 8 10.01 -2.88 45.58
N ALA A 9 11.24 -2.50 45.27
CA ALA A 9 11.56 -1.24 44.60
C ALA A 9 11.27 -1.26 43.08
N LEU A 10 11.22 -2.43 42.46
CA LEU A 10 10.89 -2.58 41.03
C LEU A 10 9.38 -2.66 40.75
N ALA A 11 8.54 -2.67 41.80
CA ALA A 11 7.08 -2.74 41.71
C ALA A 11 6.38 -1.37 41.77
N ILE A 12 7.12 -0.26 41.89
CA ILE A 12 6.57 1.11 41.98
C ILE A 12 6.89 1.92 40.70
N VAL A 13 7.01 1.25 39.55
CA VAL A 13 6.73 1.90 38.27
C VAL A 13 5.37 1.42 37.80
N SER A 14 4.34 1.76 38.59
CA SER A 14 2.99 1.78 38.06
C SER A 14 2.99 2.75 36.88
N PRO A 15 2.45 2.39 35.70
CA PRO A 15 2.16 3.41 34.71
C PRO A 15 1.27 4.41 35.44
N VAL A 16 1.69 5.68 35.47
CA VAL A 16 0.82 6.77 35.88
C VAL A 16 -0.43 6.60 35.02
N ALA A 17 -1.50 6.08 35.63
CA ALA A 17 -2.80 6.05 35.03
C ALA A 17 -3.08 7.51 34.72
N ALA A 18 -3.06 7.86 33.44
CA ALA A 18 -3.40 9.18 32.97
C ALA A 18 -4.73 9.52 33.65
N GLN A 19 -4.72 10.52 34.52
CA GLN A 19 -5.94 11.05 35.11
C GLN A 19 -6.83 11.41 33.92
N GLN A 20 -7.88 10.63 33.71
CA GLN A 20 -8.96 10.96 32.80
C GLN A 20 -9.76 12.08 33.47
N GLY A 21 -9.15 13.26 33.55
CA GLY A 21 -9.83 14.47 33.96
C GLY A 21 -10.88 14.78 32.90
N THR A 22 -12.12 14.95 33.34
CA THR A 22 -13.17 15.54 32.51
C THR A 22 -12.71 16.94 32.13
N LEU A 23 -12.53 17.17 30.84
CA LEU A 23 -12.06 18.44 30.30
C LEU A 23 -13.28 19.26 29.88
N ASP A 24 -13.31 20.56 30.21
CA ASP A 24 -14.32 21.45 29.66
C ASP A 24 -14.02 21.74 28.18
N LEU A 25 -15.01 22.20 27.43
CA LEU A 25 -14.84 22.54 26.01
C LEU A 25 -13.70 23.55 25.79
N ALA A 26 -13.60 24.57 26.66
CA ALA A 26 -12.55 25.59 26.57
C ALA A 26 -11.15 25.03 26.83
N GLY A 27 -11.00 24.10 27.77
CA GLY A 27 -9.77 23.37 28.04
C GLY A 27 -9.38 22.45 26.88
N TYR A 28 -10.35 21.77 26.28
CA TYR A 28 -10.13 20.95 25.08
C TYR A 28 -9.62 21.78 23.90
N GLU A 29 -10.25 22.92 23.61
CA GLU A 29 -9.78 23.84 22.58
C GLU A 29 -8.37 24.35 22.84
N ARG A 30 -8.02 24.62 24.10
CA ARG A 30 -6.69 25.07 24.49
C ARG A 30 -5.63 24.02 24.17
N LEU A 31 -5.88 22.76 24.53
CA LEU A 31 -4.98 21.64 24.22
C LEU A 31 -4.83 21.44 22.70
N LEU A 32 -5.91 21.57 21.93
CA LEU A 32 -5.84 21.50 20.47
C LEU A 32 -4.95 22.61 19.88
N ARG A 33 -5.10 23.85 20.35
CA ARG A 33 -4.27 24.99 19.90
C ARG A 33 -2.80 24.80 20.28
N GLU A 34 -2.52 24.31 21.48
CA GLU A 34 -1.17 24.01 21.95
C GLU A 34 -0.51 22.92 21.11
N ALA A 35 -1.20 21.80 20.88
CA ALA A 35 -0.72 20.71 20.04
C ALA A 35 -0.52 21.17 18.58
N ARG A 36 -1.44 21.97 18.03
CA ARG A 36 -1.27 22.55 16.68
C ARG A 36 -0.03 23.43 16.61
N ALA A 37 0.18 24.29 17.60
CA ALA A 37 1.32 25.20 17.63
C ALA A 37 2.65 24.44 17.74
N ALA A 38 2.71 23.38 18.55
CA ALA A 38 3.86 22.49 18.63
C ALA A 38 4.13 21.79 17.29
N ALA A 39 3.10 21.23 16.66
CA ALA A 39 3.20 20.58 15.35
C ALA A 39 3.67 21.54 14.24
N THR A 40 3.17 22.78 14.21
CA THR A 40 3.57 23.80 13.23
C THR A 40 5.04 24.23 13.41
N ARG A 41 5.53 24.31 14.65
CA ARG A 41 6.94 24.63 14.94
C ARG A 41 7.90 23.46 14.70
N GLY A 42 7.38 22.26 14.42
CA GLY A 42 8.20 21.05 14.36
C GLY A 42 8.67 20.56 15.73
N ASP A 43 8.08 21.05 16.82
CA ASP A 43 8.46 20.69 18.19
C ASP A 43 7.77 19.39 18.61
N ARG A 44 8.46 18.29 18.33
CA ARG A 44 7.98 16.93 18.63
C ARG A 44 7.82 16.68 20.14
N ILE A 45 8.73 17.19 20.97
CA ILE A 45 8.74 16.90 22.40
C ILE A 45 7.49 17.50 23.06
N SER A 46 7.21 18.76 22.76
CA SER A 46 6.00 19.42 23.26
C SER A 46 4.73 18.75 22.75
N LEU A 47 4.72 18.28 21.50
CA LEU A 47 3.58 17.58 20.92
C LEU A 47 3.33 16.20 21.58
N GLU A 48 4.39 15.45 21.87
CA GLU A 48 4.31 14.16 22.58
C GLU A 48 3.86 14.32 24.04
N ALA A 49 4.13 15.46 24.68
CA ALA A 49 3.63 15.75 26.03
C ALA A 49 2.11 15.96 26.06
N VAL A 50 1.54 16.59 25.02
CA VAL A 50 0.11 16.94 24.95
C VAL A 50 -0.73 15.82 24.33
N ALA A 51 -0.16 15.02 23.41
CA ALA A 51 -0.89 14.00 22.66
C ALA A 51 -1.68 12.97 23.52
N PRO A 52 -1.16 12.46 24.66
CA PRO A 52 -1.90 11.50 25.50
C PRO A 52 -3.19 12.08 26.09
N GLN A 53 -3.20 13.39 26.38
CA GLN A 53 -4.37 14.07 26.92
C GLN A 53 -5.46 14.26 25.85
N LEU A 54 -5.05 14.39 24.57
CA LEU A 54 -5.97 14.52 23.44
C LEU A 54 -6.46 13.18 22.90
N SER A 55 -5.71 12.09 23.06
CA SER A 55 -5.99 10.80 22.39
C SER A 55 -7.32 10.16 22.81
N SER A 56 -7.75 10.39 24.04
CA SER A 56 -9.02 9.89 24.58
C SER A 56 -9.53 10.87 25.63
N ALA A 57 -10.02 12.02 25.16
CA ALA A 57 -10.52 13.10 26.02
C ALA A 57 -12.03 12.96 26.22
N SER A 58 -12.48 13.03 27.47
CA SER A 58 -13.90 13.20 27.80
C SER A 58 -14.18 14.69 27.97
N VAL A 59 -14.96 15.26 27.05
CA VAL A 59 -15.24 16.70 26.98
C VAL A 59 -16.65 16.99 27.47
N THR A 60 -16.81 17.89 28.43
CA THR A 60 -18.11 18.39 28.88
C THR A 60 -18.54 19.58 28.03
N LEU A 61 -19.72 19.46 27.42
CA LEU A 61 -20.35 20.46 26.57
C LEU A 61 -21.07 21.53 27.43
N PRO A 62 -21.37 22.72 26.86
CA PRO A 62 -22.07 23.80 27.59
C PRO A 62 -23.47 23.42 28.08
N ASP A 63 -24.10 22.42 27.47
CA ASP A 63 -25.40 21.86 27.86
C ASP A 63 -25.31 20.84 29.01
N GLY A 64 -24.11 20.60 29.55
CA GLY A 64 -23.84 19.65 30.62
C GLY A 64 -23.69 18.20 30.15
N SER A 65 -23.85 17.91 28.86
CA SER A 65 -23.61 16.59 28.31
C SER A 65 -22.10 16.31 28.19
N SER A 66 -21.70 15.04 28.26
CA SER A 66 -20.30 14.63 28.10
C SER A 66 -20.12 13.84 26.81
N LEU A 67 -19.15 14.25 25.99
CA LEU A 67 -18.78 13.57 24.75
C LEU A 67 -17.36 13.02 24.86
N THR A 68 -17.21 11.73 24.57
CA THR A 68 -15.88 11.11 24.44
C THR A 68 -15.34 11.33 23.04
N VAL A 69 -14.20 12.01 22.92
CA VAL A 69 -13.53 12.28 21.65
C VAL A 69 -12.35 11.32 21.46
N ASP A 70 -12.35 10.58 20.36
CA ASP A 70 -11.29 9.64 19.99
C ASP A 70 -10.30 10.29 19.02
N ASN A 71 -9.10 10.63 19.51
CA ASN A 71 -7.99 11.09 18.68
C ASN A 71 -6.81 10.10 18.69
N ARG A 72 -7.07 8.79 18.79
CA ARG A 72 -5.99 7.77 18.73
C ARG A 72 -5.13 7.86 17.47
N TRP A 73 -5.64 8.46 16.40
CA TRP A 73 -4.88 8.77 15.19
C TRP A 73 -3.62 9.61 15.46
N LEU A 74 -3.66 10.52 16.46
CA LEU A 74 -2.53 11.38 16.81
C LEU A 74 -1.39 10.56 17.41
N ALA A 75 -1.72 9.67 18.36
CA ALA A 75 -0.75 8.76 18.96
C ALA A 75 -0.17 7.81 17.90
N ALA A 76 -0.99 7.29 16.99
CA ALA A 76 -0.55 6.42 15.91
C ALA A 76 0.43 7.11 14.95
N GLU A 77 0.20 8.38 14.61
CA GLU A 77 1.09 9.12 13.71
C GLU A 77 2.41 9.52 14.40
N LEU A 78 2.38 9.84 15.70
CA LEU A 78 3.59 10.14 16.49
C LEU A 78 4.47 8.92 16.74
N ALA A 79 3.89 7.72 16.81
CA ALA A 79 4.62 6.47 16.95
C ALA A 79 5.47 6.10 15.72
N ARG A 80 5.29 6.80 14.60
CA ARG A 80 6.07 6.57 13.37
C ARG A 80 7.51 7.02 13.54
N ARG A 81 8.42 6.37 12.81
CA ARG A 81 9.84 6.75 12.75
C ARG A 81 10.03 8.19 12.28
N ASP A 82 9.21 8.62 11.32
CA ASP A 82 9.16 9.97 10.80
C ASP A 82 7.71 10.48 10.80
N PRO A 83 7.26 11.14 11.89
CA PRO A 83 5.92 11.67 12.02
C PRO A 83 5.68 12.86 11.08
N ARG A 84 4.54 12.88 10.39
CA ARG A 84 4.18 13.97 9.48
C ARG A 84 3.62 15.18 10.24
N LEU A 85 4.49 15.93 10.91
CA LEU A 85 4.11 17.10 11.72
C LEU A 85 3.26 18.14 10.95
N PRO A 86 3.53 18.47 9.67
CA PRO A 86 2.68 19.39 8.91
C PRO A 86 1.25 18.86 8.71
N TRP A 87 1.09 17.55 8.52
CA TRP A 87 -0.22 16.92 8.39
C TRP A 87 -0.97 16.91 9.72
N ILE A 88 -0.28 16.63 10.83
CA ILE A 88 -0.86 16.74 12.18
C ILE A 88 -1.35 18.17 12.43
N ALA A 89 -0.53 19.18 12.14
CA ALA A 89 -0.88 20.58 12.31
C ALA A 89 -2.12 20.96 11.47
N ALA A 90 -2.19 20.52 10.21
CA ALA A 90 -3.34 20.77 9.34
C ALA A 90 -4.62 20.12 9.89
N ARG A 91 -4.53 18.87 10.36
CA ARG A 91 -5.70 18.15 10.91
C ARG A 91 -6.20 18.76 12.21
N LEU A 92 -5.29 19.12 13.12
CA LEU A 92 -5.65 19.85 14.35
C LEU A 92 -6.23 21.23 14.03
N GLY A 93 -5.72 21.91 12.99
CA GLY A 93 -6.29 23.15 12.49
C GLY A 93 -7.74 22.98 12.04
N ALA A 94 -8.03 21.97 11.23
CA ALA A 94 -9.39 21.69 10.78
C ALA A 94 -10.36 21.40 11.95
N LEU A 95 -9.89 20.73 13.01
CA LEU A 95 -10.70 20.52 14.22
C LEU A 95 -11.01 21.82 14.95
N ILE A 96 -10.02 22.70 15.09
CA ILE A 96 -10.21 24.03 15.72
C ILE A 96 -11.19 24.87 14.88
N ASP A 97 -11.03 24.87 13.56
CA ASP A 97 -11.88 25.63 12.66
C ASP A 97 -13.33 25.08 12.68
N ALA A 98 -13.49 23.76 12.80
CA ALA A 98 -14.80 23.13 12.95
C ALA A 98 -15.48 23.44 14.29
N LEU A 99 -14.72 23.55 15.38
CA LEU A 99 -15.25 23.99 16.69
C LEU A 99 -15.65 25.47 16.67
N ALA A 100 -14.91 26.31 15.94
CA ALA A 100 -15.23 27.72 15.77
C ALA A 100 -16.42 27.96 14.82
N PHE A 101 -16.81 26.95 14.03
CA PHE A 101 -17.89 27.09 13.06
C PHE A 101 -19.24 27.26 13.75
N SER A 102 -19.74 28.51 13.73
CA SER A 102 -21.09 28.87 14.18
C SER A 102 -22.02 28.99 12.98
N GLY A 103 -22.33 27.84 12.36
CA GLY A 103 -23.30 27.77 11.27
C GLY A 103 -24.73 27.49 11.74
N PRO A 104 -25.72 27.57 10.84
CA PRO A 104 -27.07 27.08 11.14
C PRO A 104 -27.02 25.61 11.53
N ALA A 105 -27.88 25.21 12.48
CA ALA A 105 -27.99 23.82 12.88
C ALA A 105 -28.23 22.94 11.63
N PRO A 106 -27.48 21.84 11.47
CA PRO A 106 -27.68 20.97 10.32
C PRO A 106 -29.12 20.43 10.32
N PRO A 107 -29.74 20.28 9.14
CA PRO A 107 -31.04 19.62 9.01
C PRO A 107 -31.01 18.22 9.64
N ASP A 108 -32.16 17.75 10.14
CA ASP A 108 -32.26 16.43 10.78
C ASP A 108 -31.82 15.28 9.85
N ASP A 109 -31.94 15.46 8.54
CA ASP A 109 -31.55 14.50 7.50
C ASP A 109 -30.12 14.71 6.95
N ALA A 110 -29.33 15.60 7.55
CA ALA A 110 -27.98 15.92 7.08
C ALA A 110 -27.03 14.71 7.07
N ARG A 111 -27.12 13.85 8.09
CA ARG A 111 -26.31 12.61 8.15
C ARG A 111 -26.65 11.64 7.03
N GLU A 112 -27.94 11.42 6.81
CA GLU A 112 -28.40 10.51 5.76
C GLU A 112 -28.04 11.03 4.37
N ARG A 113 -28.16 12.34 4.14
CA ARG A 113 -27.68 12.99 2.89
C ARG A 113 -26.18 12.84 2.70
N LEU A 114 -25.38 13.04 3.75
CA LEU A 114 -23.93 12.88 3.69
C LEU A 114 -23.53 11.44 3.35
N GLU A 115 -24.12 10.46 4.03
CA GLU A 115 -23.87 9.04 3.75
C GLU A 115 -24.22 8.69 2.30
N ARG A 116 -25.35 9.19 1.80
CA ARG A 116 -25.76 9.00 0.40
C ARG A 116 -24.77 9.61 -0.59
N ILE A 117 -24.24 10.80 -0.30
CA ILE A 117 -23.23 11.47 -1.14
C ILE A 117 -21.90 10.71 -1.11
N LEU A 118 -21.45 10.28 0.07
CA LEU A 118 -20.21 9.52 0.23
C LEU A 118 -20.29 8.12 -0.39
N ALA A 119 -21.48 7.52 -0.43
CA ALA A 119 -21.76 6.28 -1.13
C ALA A 119 -21.90 6.45 -2.66
N GLY A 120 -21.97 7.69 -3.16
CA GLY A 120 -22.02 8.00 -4.59
C GLY A 120 -20.63 8.15 -5.22
N PRO A 121 -20.47 7.93 -6.54
CA PRO A 121 -19.27 8.34 -7.26
C PRO A 121 -19.07 9.87 -7.13
N PRO A 122 -17.85 10.40 -6.94
CA PRO A 122 -16.53 9.75 -6.95
C PRO A 122 -16.03 9.25 -5.59
N PHE A 123 -16.82 9.39 -4.51
CA PHE A 123 -16.40 9.10 -3.14
C PHE A 123 -16.56 7.62 -2.76
N ALA A 124 -17.46 6.91 -3.45
CA ALA A 124 -17.57 5.46 -3.37
C ALA A 124 -16.22 4.83 -3.72
N GLN A 125 -15.50 4.36 -2.70
CA GLN A 125 -14.30 3.56 -2.93
C GLN A 125 -14.73 2.33 -3.73
N PRO A 126 -14.14 2.06 -4.90
CA PRO A 126 -14.36 0.79 -5.58
C PRO A 126 -14.12 -0.31 -4.56
N GLU A 127 -15.03 -1.29 -4.47
CA GLU A 127 -14.77 -2.51 -3.70
C GLU A 127 -13.32 -2.95 -4.01
N PRO A 128 -12.50 -3.25 -2.99
CA PRO A 128 -11.13 -3.67 -3.22
C PRO A 128 -11.19 -4.86 -4.16
N ALA A 129 -10.81 -4.63 -5.42
CA ALA A 129 -10.81 -5.66 -6.45
C ALA A 129 -10.15 -6.91 -5.88
N PRO A 130 -10.68 -8.12 -6.16
CA PRO A 130 -10.20 -9.36 -5.56
C PRO A 130 -8.69 -9.38 -5.66
N ARG A 131 -8.03 -9.20 -4.50
CA ARG A 131 -6.58 -9.17 -4.42
C ARG A 131 -6.15 -10.55 -4.93
N LEU A 132 -5.39 -10.57 -6.02
CA LEU A 132 -4.71 -11.80 -6.45
C LEU A 132 -4.04 -12.39 -5.21
N PRO A 133 -4.28 -13.67 -4.87
CA PRO A 133 -3.92 -14.20 -3.58
C PRO A 133 -2.45 -13.97 -3.31
N GLY A 134 -2.15 -13.47 -2.11
CA GLY A 134 -0.79 -13.21 -1.69
C GLY A 134 0.06 -14.48 -1.84
N PHE A 135 1.38 -14.33 -1.94
CA PHE A 135 2.28 -15.49 -1.91
C PHE A 135 2.00 -16.41 -0.71
N ILE A 136 1.64 -15.82 0.44
CA ILE A 136 1.31 -16.54 1.67
C ILE A 136 0.01 -17.35 1.53
N GLU A 137 -1.04 -16.77 0.93
CA GLU A 137 -2.30 -17.49 0.71
C GLU A 137 -2.11 -18.67 -0.24
N ARG A 138 -1.37 -18.47 -1.35
CA ARG A 138 -1.00 -19.56 -2.26
C ARG A 138 -0.18 -20.67 -1.58
N LEU A 139 0.74 -20.28 -0.69
CA LEU A 139 1.54 -21.21 0.10
C LEU A 139 0.65 -22.02 1.07
N LEU A 140 -0.29 -21.36 1.75
CA LEU A 140 -1.21 -22.02 2.68
C LEU A 140 -2.15 -22.98 1.95
N THR A 141 -2.73 -22.58 0.81
CA THR A 141 -3.59 -23.46 0.00
C THR A 141 -2.81 -24.69 -0.49
N TRP A 142 -1.61 -24.50 -1.03
CA TRP A 142 -0.74 -25.61 -1.44
C TRP A 142 -0.35 -26.52 -0.26
N LEU A 143 -0.07 -25.95 0.92
CA LEU A 143 0.30 -26.71 2.11
C LEU A 143 -0.87 -27.60 2.57
N THR A 144 -2.08 -27.07 2.58
CA THR A 144 -3.29 -27.83 2.91
C THR A 144 -3.51 -28.98 1.92
N GLU A 145 -3.40 -28.73 0.62
CA GLU A 145 -3.52 -29.77 -0.41
C GLU A 145 -2.43 -30.85 -0.26
N LEU A 146 -1.21 -30.47 0.11
CA LEU A 146 -0.11 -31.40 0.33
C LEU A 146 -0.34 -32.26 1.58
N ILE A 147 -0.81 -31.65 2.67
CA ILE A 147 -1.17 -32.37 3.90
C ILE A 147 -2.25 -33.39 3.60
N GLU A 148 -3.32 -33.01 2.88
CA GLU A 148 -4.39 -33.94 2.52
C GLU A 148 -3.90 -35.10 1.65
N ARG A 149 -3.03 -34.82 0.67
CA ARG A 149 -2.46 -35.81 -0.25
C ARG A 149 -1.52 -36.81 0.43
N VAL A 150 -0.88 -36.41 1.53
CA VAL A 150 0.03 -37.26 2.32
C VAL A 150 -0.68 -37.94 3.50
N ALA A 151 -1.64 -37.26 4.15
CA ALA A 151 -2.38 -37.79 5.29
C ALA A 151 -3.34 -38.93 4.90
N THR A 152 -3.96 -38.88 3.72
CA THR A 152 -4.87 -39.93 3.24
C THR A 152 -4.20 -41.31 3.05
N PRO A 153 -2.97 -41.44 2.53
CA PRO A 153 -2.25 -42.71 2.53
C PRO A 153 -1.60 -43.04 3.89
N LEU A 154 -1.15 -42.06 4.68
CA LEU A 154 -0.52 -42.27 6.00
C LEU A 154 -1.47 -42.91 7.02
N GLY A 155 -2.74 -42.47 7.05
CA GLY A 155 -3.75 -43.03 7.95
C GLY A 155 -4.03 -44.53 7.73
N ARG A 156 -3.69 -45.07 6.54
CA ARG A 156 -3.81 -46.49 6.23
C ARG A 156 -2.58 -47.33 6.61
N VAL A 157 -1.43 -46.69 6.84
CA VAL A 157 -0.12 -47.37 7.02
C VAL A 157 0.41 -47.25 8.45
N ALA A 158 -0.08 -46.29 9.25
CA ALA A 158 0.35 -46.04 10.63
C ALA A 158 0.06 -47.17 11.66
N GLY A 159 -0.49 -48.32 11.23
CA GLY A 159 -0.65 -49.52 12.05
C GLY A 159 0.53 -50.50 12.03
N GLY A 160 1.63 -50.21 11.30
CA GLY A 160 2.77 -51.12 11.12
C GLY A 160 3.98 -50.84 12.02
N ALA A 161 4.66 -51.91 12.45
CA ALA A 161 5.81 -51.87 13.36
C ALA A 161 7.03 -51.08 12.82
N PRO A 162 7.83 -50.43 13.73
CA PRO A 162 9.02 -49.67 13.36
C PRO A 162 10.10 -50.57 12.73
N GLY A 163 10.66 -50.13 11.59
CA GLY A 163 11.68 -50.87 10.81
C GLY A 163 11.23 -51.39 9.45
N THR A 164 9.96 -51.21 9.09
CA THR A 164 9.40 -51.59 7.79
C THR A 164 9.70 -50.55 6.70
N LEU A 165 9.64 -50.94 5.41
CA LEU A 165 9.74 -50.04 4.25
C LEU A 165 8.80 -48.82 4.35
N ALA A 166 7.66 -49.00 5.02
CA ALA A 166 6.72 -47.94 5.36
C ALA A 166 7.32 -46.85 6.27
N GLY A 167 8.14 -47.22 7.25
CA GLY A 167 8.84 -46.27 8.12
C GLY A 167 9.89 -45.45 7.38
N TRP A 168 10.65 -46.09 6.48
CA TRP A 168 11.59 -45.39 5.60
C TRP A 168 10.89 -44.45 4.62
N ALA A 169 9.73 -44.86 4.08
CA ALA A 169 8.90 -44.00 3.25
C ALA A 169 8.36 -42.78 4.03
N LEU A 170 8.00 -42.95 5.31
CA LEU A 170 7.55 -41.87 6.19
C LEU A 170 8.67 -40.84 6.44
N ILE A 171 9.89 -41.32 6.73
CA ILE A 171 11.07 -40.46 6.93
C ILE A 171 11.41 -39.73 5.63
N ALA A 172 11.39 -40.41 4.49
CA ALA A 172 11.65 -39.80 3.18
C ALA A 172 10.59 -38.73 2.83
N ALA A 173 9.31 -38.99 3.12
CA ALA A 173 8.24 -38.03 2.90
C ALA A 173 8.37 -36.79 3.82
N GLY A 174 8.72 -37.00 5.10
CA GLY A 174 9.00 -35.91 6.03
C GLY A 174 10.21 -35.07 5.60
N ALA A 175 11.30 -35.72 5.18
CA ALA A 175 12.48 -35.04 4.65
C ALA A 175 12.16 -34.24 3.37
N ALA A 176 11.39 -34.81 2.45
CA ALA A 176 10.95 -34.11 1.24
C ALA A 176 10.08 -32.89 1.55
N LEU A 177 9.20 -32.99 2.55
CA LEU A 177 8.37 -31.88 3.02
C LEU A 177 9.23 -30.76 3.61
N VAL A 178 10.20 -31.10 4.47
CA VAL A 178 11.13 -30.12 5.06
C VAL A 178 11.94 -29.42 3.96
N VAL A 179 12.45 -30.17 2.98
CA VAL A 179 13.18 -29.59 1.82
C VAL A 179 12.28 -28.68 1.00
N ALA A 180 11.02 -29.07 0.74
CA ALA A 180 10.08 -28.25 0.00
C ALA A 180 9.75 -26.93 0.73
N VAL A 181 9.47 -26.99 2.03
CA VAL A 181 9.24 -25.81 2.87
C VAL A 181 10.49 -24.93 2.91
N LEU A 182 11.68 -25.52 3.05
CA LEU A 182 12.94 -24.80 3.03
C LEU A 182 13.18 -24.10 1.69
N VAL A 183 12.94 -24.75 0.56
CA VAL A 183 13.04 -24.13 -0.77
C VAL A 183 12.04 -22.98 -0.93
N LEU A 184 10.80 -23.15 -0.45
CA LEU A 184 9.78 -22.11 -0.51
C LEU A 184 10.14 -20.92 0.40
N TRP A 185 10.67 -21.20 1.58
CA TRP A 185 11.16 -20.20 2.52
C TRP A 185 12.39 -19.46 1.97
N LEU A 186 13.37 -20.16 1.39
CA LEU A 186 14.51 -19.53 0.72
C LEU A 186 14.08 -18.70 -0.49
N ARG A 187 13.10 -19.14 -1.29
CA ARG A 187 12.56 -18.35 -2.41
C ARG A 187 11.77 -17.13 -1.93
N GLY A 188 11.05 -17.26 -0.82
CA GLY A 188 10.37 -16.14 -0.16
C GLY A 188 11.35 -15.13 0.42
N LEU A 189 12.39 -15.63 1.10
CA LEU A 189 13.47 -14.84 1.67
C LEU A 189 14.32 -14.18 0.58
N GLN A 190 14.62 -14.85 -0.52
CA GLN A 190 15.27 -14.24 -1.69
C GLN A 190 14.42 -13.13 -2.31
N ARG A 191 13.08 -13.20 -2.22
CA ARG A 191 12.17 -12.13 -2.67
C ARG A 191 12.06 -10.99 -1.65
N ALA A 192 12.13 -11.29 -0.35
CA ALA A 192 12.04 -10.32 0.74
C ALA A 192 13.38 -9.63 1.07
N LEU A 193 14.50 -10.31 0.83
CA LEU A 193 15.87 -9.79 0.87
C LEU A 193 16.30 -9.21 -0.47
N ARG A 194 15.43 -9.15 -1.48
CA ARG A 194 15.66 -8.19 -2.57
C ARG A 194 15.74 -6.83 -1.91
N PRO A 195 16.86 -6.11 -2.06
CA PRO A 195 17.00 -4.78 -1.48
C PRO A 195 15.74 -3.99 -1.78
N ALA A 196 15.19 -3.32 -0.78
CA ALA A 196 14.20 -2.28 -1.01
C ALA A 196 14.72 -1.44 -2.17
N PRO A 197 13.93 -1.23 -3.25
CA PRO A 197 14.44 -0.65 -4.46
C PRO A 197 15.15 0.64 -4.09
N ALA A 198 16.43 0.74 -4.45
CA ALA A 198 17.11 2.01 -4.47
C ALA A 198 16.18 2.99 -5.17
N LEU A 199 16.03 4.20 -4.61
CA LEU A 199 15.26 5.27 -5.24
C LEU A 199 15.60 5.25 -6.74
N PRO A 200 14.61 5.04 -7.62
CA PRO A 200 14.89 4.95 -9.04
C PRO A 200 15.64 6.23 -9.43
N PRO A 201 16.70 6.13 -10.25
CA PRO A 201 17.36 7.32 -10.77
C PRO A 201 16.29 8.21 -11.40
N PRO A 202 16.37 9.54 -11.24
CA PRO A 202 15.43 10.45 -11.89
C PRO A 202 15.36 10.06 -13.36
N VAL A 203 14.17 9.70 -13.82
CA VAL A 203 13.94 9.31 -15.20
C VAL A 203 14.33 10.51 -16.05
N ALA A 204 15.43 10.41 -16.77
CA ALA A 204 15.86 11.46 -17.68
C ALA A 204 14.74 11.66 -18.72
N GLU A 205 14.41 12.92 -19.02
CA GLU A 205 13.47 13.24 -20.10
C GLU A 205 14.00 12.60 -21.38
N SER A 206 13.35 11.52 -21.80
CA SER A 206 13.77 10.76 -22.98
C SER A 206 13.14 11.41 -24.19
N HIS A 207 13.95 12.01 -25.05
CA HIS A 207 13.48 12.74 -26.23
C HIS A 207 13.25 11.84 -27.45
N SER A 208 13.62 10.56 -27.38
CA SER A 208 13.47 9.61 -28.51
C SER A 208 13.03 8.22 -28.04
N ALA A 209 12.31 7.50 -28.90
CA ALA A 209 11.80 6.17 -28.65
C ALA A 209 12.91 5.13 -28.35
N SER A 210 14.06 5.21 -29.01
CA SER A 210 15.19 4.30 -28.76
C SER A 210 15.77 4.53 -27.36
N SER A 211 16.00 5.79 -27.00
CA SER A 211 16.55 6.18 -25.70
C SER A 211 15.65 5.77 -24.52
N ALA A 212 14.32 5.93 -24.67
CA ALA A 212 13.34 5.50 -23.66
C ALA A 212 13.33 3.97 -23.51
N ARG A 213 13.49 3.23 -24.62
CA ARG A 213 13.55 1.77 -24.61
C ARG A 213 14.82 1.25 -23.93
N GLU A 214 15.98 1.80 -24.25
CA GLU A 214 17.25 1.40 -23.63
C GLU A 214 17.22 1.62 -22.11
N GLN A 215 16.65 2.74 -21.66
CA GLN A 215 16.44 3.01 -20.24
C GLN A 215 15.44 2.04 -19.60
N ALA A 216 14.36 1.68 -20.29
CA ALA A 216 13.43 0.66 -19.82
C ALA A 216 14.13 -0.70 -19.63
N GLU A 217 14.97 -1.11 -20.57
CA GLU A 217 15.74 -2.36 -20.50
C GLU A 217 16.79 -2.31 -19.37
N ALA A 218 17.43 -1.16 -19.14
CA ALA A 218 18.33 -0.96 -18.01
C ALA A 218 17.61 -1.09 -16.66
N LEU A 219 16.44 -0.46 -16.51
CA LEU A 219 15.61 -0.57 -15.31
C LEU A 219 15.10 -2.00 -15.08
N ALA A 220 14.71 -2.70 -16.14
CA ALA A 220 14.31 -4.10 -16.05
C ALA A 220 15.46 -5.00 -15.58
N ARG A 221 16.69 -4.79 -16.09
CA ARG A 221 17.90 -5.48 -15.62
C ARG A 221 18.21 -5.19 -14.15
N ALA A 222 17.92 -3.98 -13.69
CA ALA A 222 18.05 -3.58 -12.29
C ALA A 222 16.88 -4.04 -11.40
N GLY A 223 15.87 -4.72 -11.96
CA GLY A 223 14.72 -5.24 -11.21
C GLY A 223 13.62 -4.20 -10.94
N HIS A 224 13.73 -3.00 -11.50
CA HIS A 224 12.74 -1.92 -11.43
C HIS A 224 11.67 -2.09 -12.52
N TYR A 225 10.93 -3.20 -12.45
CA TYR A 225 9.99 -3.60 -13.51
C TYR A 225 8.83 -2.60 -13.70
N ARG A 226 8.39 -1.95 -12.64
CA ARG A 226 7.29 -0.98 -12.70
C ARG A 226 7.70 0.27 -13.47
N GLU A 227 8.89 0.80 -13.17
CA GLU A 227 9.47 1.95 -13.84
C GLU A 227 9.85 1.59 -15.29
N ALA A 228 10.33 0.37 -15.52
CA ALA A 228 10.61 -0.16 -16.86
C ALA A 228 9.35 -0.24 -17.75
N VAL A 229 8.21 -0.70 -17.22
CA VAL A 229 6.93 -0.70 -17.97
C VAL A 229 6.53 0.70 -18.40
N ARG A 230 6.64 1.69 -17.49
CA ARG A 230 6.32 3.09 -17.80
C ARG A 230 7.19 3.63 -18.93
N LEU A 231 8.49 3.41 -18.87
CA LEU A 231 9.41 3.86 -19.91
C LEU A 231 9.19 3.15 -21.24
N LEU A 232 8.81 1.87 -21.20
CA LEU A 232 8.52 1.13 -22.42
C LEU A 232 7.21 1.57 -23.08
N ALA A 233 6.20 1.94 -22.28
CA ALA A 233 4.97 2.58 -22.77
C ALA A 233 5.27 3.95 -23.40
N LEU A 234 6.12 4.75 -22.75
CA LEU A 234 6.60 6.03 -23.29
C LEU A 234 7.35 5.83 -24.61
N ALA A 235 8.22 4.83 -24.69
CA ALA A 235 8.93 4.48 -25.92
C ALA A 235 7.97 4.15 -27.07
N ALA A 236 6.86 3.45 -26.79
CA ALA A 236 5.82 3.16 -27.78
C ALA A 236 5.11 4.43 -28.27
N LEU A 237 4.80 5.37 -27.37
CA LEU A 237 4.19 6.66 -27.73
C LEU A 237 5.14 7.53 -28.56
N LEU A 238 6.42 7.63 -28.15
CA LEU A 238 7.44 8.37 -28.89
C LEU A 238 7.72 7.74 -30.26
N TRP A 239 7.66 6.42 -30.37
CA TRP A 239 7.83 5.72 -31.65
C TRP A 239 6.71 6.06 -32.65
N LEU A 240 5.48 6.23 -32.16
CA LEU A 240 4.35 6.69 -32.98
C LEU A 240 4.46 8.18 -33.33
N ASP A 241 5.02 8.99 -32.43
CA ASP A 241 5.33 10.40 -32.66
C ASP A 241 6.40 10.58 -33.74
N GLU A 242 7.50 9.84 -33.66
CA GLU A 242 8.58 9.82 -34.65
C GLU A 242 8.09 9.37 -36.05
N ARG A 243 7.03 8.55 -36.12
CA ARG A 243 6.40 8.12 -37.39
C ARG A 243 5.28 9.06 -37.87
N GLY A 244 5.00 10.15 -37.16
CA GLY A 244 3.92 11.09 -37.48
C GLY A 244 2.51 10.50 -37.37
N ARG A 245 2.35 9.37 -36.66
CA ARG A 245 1.05 8.68 -36.48
C ARG A 245 0.29 9.21 -35.27
N LEU A 246 0.99 9.78 -34.31
CA LEU A 246 0.48 10.42 -33.08
C LEU A 246 1.30 11.68 -32.82
N ARG A 247 0.81 12.64 -32.04
CA ARG A 247 1.65 13.72 -31.49
C ARG A 247 1.80 13.58 -29.99
N TYR A 248 2.99 13.26 -29.51
CA TYR A 248 3.25 13.12 -28.08
C TYR A 248 3.27 14.51 -27.40
N GLN A 249 2.61 14.60 -26.25
CA GLN A 249 2.53 15.81 -25.44
C GLN A 249 2.74 15.44 -23.96
N PRO A 250 3.81 15.95 -23.31
CA PRO A 250 4.15 15.57 -21.93
C PRO A 250 3.10 15.88 -20.88
N HIS A 251 2.27 16.90 -21.12
CA HIS A 251 1.23 17.37 -20.19
C HIS A 251 -0.06 16.52 -20.24
N GLN A 252 -0.08 15.46 -21.04
CA GLN A 252 -1.27 14.65 -21.27
C GLN A 252 -1.15 13.24 -20.77
N THR A 253 -2.29 12.71 -20.34
CA THR A 253 -2.39 11.34 -19.86
C THR A 253 -2.32 10.35 -21.03
N ASN A 254 -1.87 9.12 -20.78
CA ASN A 254 -1.81 8.10 -21.82
C ASN A 254 -3.18 7.84 -22.48
N ARG A 255 -4.28 8.01 -21.73
CA ARG A 255 -5.66 7.88 -22.22
C ARG A 255 -6.06 9.02 -23.15
N GLU A 256 -5.58 10.24 -22.91
CA GLU A 256 -5.81 11.37 -23.81
C GLU A 256 -5.10 11.18 -25.16
N HIS A 257 -3.90 10.59 -25.15
CA HIS A 257 -3.21 10.19 -26.39
C HIS A 257 -4.00 9.15 -27.17
N LEU A 258 -4.56 8.15 -26.49
CA LEU A 258 -5.46 7.18 -27.13
C LEU A 258 -6.72 7.83 -27.72
N ALA A 259 -7.35 8.75 -26.99
CA ALA A 259 -8.56 9.44 -27.41
C ALA A 259 -8.37 10.20 -28.74
N ARG A 260 -7.17 10.76 -28.96
CA ARG A 260 -6.81 11.45 -30.20
C ARG A 260 -6.59 10.54 -31.41
N LEU A 261 -6.44 9.24 -31.21
CA LEU A 261 -6.41 8.26 -32.30
C LEU A 261 -7.80 7.87 -32.80
N GLY A 262 -8.84 8.68 -32.54
CA GLY A 262 -10.20 8.46 -33.04
C GLY A 262 -10.26 8.32 -34.56
N ASP A 263 -9.40 9.03 -35.28
CA ASP A 263 -9.33 9.01 -36.75
C ASP A 263 -8.54 7.80 -37.30
N GLN A 264 -7.93 6.97 -36.44
CA GLN A 264 -7.16 5.78 -36.79
C GLN A 264 -7.56 4.57 -35.91
N PRO A 265 -8.78 4.02 -36.08
CA PRO A 265 -9.35 2.99 -35.19
C PRO A 265 -8.51 1.72 -35.11
N GLY A 266 -7.84 1.32 -36.20
CA GLY A 266 -6.93 0.16 -36.21
C GLY A 266 -5.70 0.35 -35.32
N LEU A 267 -5.10 1.55 -35.33
CA LEU A 267 -3.95 1.87 -34.48
C LEU A 267 -4.38 2.02 -33.01
N ARG A 268 -5.54 2.64 -32.78
CA ARG A 268 -6.14 2.76 -31.43
C ARG A 268 -6.38 1.40 -30.79
N ALA A 269 -6.95 0.45 -31.53
CA ALA A 269 -7.23 -0.91 -31.04
C ALA A 269 -5.94 -1.64 -30.61
N ARG A 270 -4.82 -1.37 -31.28
CA ARG A 270 -3.51 -1.98 -30.97
C ARG A 270 -2.78 -1.28 -29.81
N LEU A 271 -2.85 0.04 -29.73
CA LEU A 271 -2.19 0.82 -28.68
C LEU A 271 -2.93 0.74 -27.32
N ALA A 272 -4.25 0.59 -27.34
CA ALA A 272 -5.06 0.56 -26.12
C ALA A 272 -4.61 -0.50 -25.10
N PRO A 273 -4.40 -1.77 -25.47
CA PRO A 273 -3.89 -2.80 -24.56
C PRO A 273 -2.53 -2.47 -23.92
N VAL A 274 -1.65 -1.80 -24.65
CA VAL A 274 -0.29 -1.41 -24.19
C VAL A 274 -0.38 -0.31 -23.13
N VAL A 275 -1.22 0.69 -23.37
CA VAL A 275 -1.46 1.81 -22.45
C VAL A 275 -2.24 1.36 -21.21
N GLU A 276 -3.27 0.54 -21.37
CA GLU A 276 -4.07 0.03 -20.25
C GLU A 276 -3.24 -0.84 -19.30
N THR A 277 -2.33 -1.65 -19.85
CA THR A 277 -1.42 -2.45 -19.03
C THR A 277 -0.44 -1.56 -18.27
N ALA A 278 0.12 -0.53 -18.91
CA ALA A 278 1.00 0.42 -18.25
C ALA A 278 0.28 1.20 -17.13
N ASP A 279 -0.92 1.73 -17.40
CA ASP A 279 -1.72 2.46 -16.42
C ASP A 279 -2.09 1.56 -15.22
N ARG A 280 -2.48 0.31 -15.48
CA ARG A 280 -2.81 -0.67 -14.43
C ARG A 280 -1.61 -1.00 -13.56
N VAL A 281 -0.43 -1.14 -14.13
CA VAL A 281 0.81 -1.42 -13.39
C VAL A 281 1.25 -0.21 -12.58
N TRP A 282 1.07 1.00 -13.13
CA TRP A 282 1.44 2.24 -12.47
C TRP A 282 0.51 2.60 -11.30
N TYR A 283 -0.80 2.51 -11.50
CA TYR A 283 -1.81 2.90 -10.50
C TYR A 283 -2.29 1.74 -9.61
N GLY A 284 -2.13 0.48 -10.04
CA GLY A 284 -2.70 -0.69 -9.38
C GLY A 284 -1.85 -1.33 -8.28
N GLY A 285 -0.65 -0.80 -7.99
CA GLY A 285 0.23 -1.30 -6.92
C GLY A 285 0.67 -2.77 -7.08
N ALA A 286 0.42 -3.39 -8.24
CA ALA A 286 0.72 -4.79 -8.49
C ALA A 286 2.23 -5.01 -8.55
N ALA A 287 2.73 -6.03 -7.83
CA ALA A 287 4.12 -6.46 -7.94
C ALA A 287 4.33 -7.09 -9.32
N LEU A 288 5.05 -6.39 -10.20
CA LEU A 288 5.44 -6.90 -11.50
C LEU A 288 6.69 -7.76 -11.37
N ASP A 289 6.67 -8.96 -11.97
CA ASP A 289 7.83 -9.83 -12.06
C ASP A 289 8.46 -9.80 -13.46
N ALA A 290 9.60 -10.47 -13.61
CA ALA A 290 10.34 -10.52 -14.86
C ALA A 290 9.52 -11.15 -16.01
N ALA A 291 8.65 -12.11 -15.70
CA ALA A 291 7.83 -12.79 -16.69
C ALA A 291 6.72 -11.87 -17.23
N ALA A 292 6.06 -11.12 -16.34
CA ALA A 292 5.07 -10.11 -16.70
C ALA A 292 5.71 -8.98 -17.51
N PHE A 293 6.91 -8.52 -17.13
CA PHE A 293 7.65 -7.54 -17.93
C PHE A 293 8.00 -8.08 -19.33
N ALA A 294 8.48 -9.31 -19.45
CA ALA A 294 8.80 -9.92 -20.74
C ALA A 294 7.56 -10.11 -21.64
N ALA A 295 6.41 -10.43 -21.06
CA ALA A 295 5.14 -10.46 -21.78
C ALA A 295 4.76 -9.07 -22.31
N TYR A 296 4.87 -8.05 -21.46
CA TYR A 296 4.61 -6.66 -21.87
C TYR A 296 5.56 -6.17 -22.96
N ALA A 297 6.84 -6.51 -22.87
CA ALA A 297 7.83 -6.14 -23.88
C ALA A 297 7.56 -6.78 -25.25
N ARG A 298 7.07 -8.02 -25.28
CA ARG A 298 6.62 -8.66 -26.53
C ARG A 298 5.42 -7.94 -27.14
N GLN A 299 4.42 -7.61 -26.33
CA GLN A 299 3.24 -6.87 -26.77
C GLN A 299 3.58 -5.50 -27.37
N VAL A 300 4.55 -4.79 -26.78
CA VAL A 300 5.07 -3.53 -27.35
C VAL A 300 5.86 -3.76 -28.65
N GLY A 301 6.54 -4.90 -28.77
CA GLY A 301 7.21 -5.34 -30.00
C GLY A 301 6.22 -5.60 -31.14
N GLU A 302 5.16 -6.37 -30.86
CA GLU A 302 4.08 -6.70 -31.83
C GLU A 302 3.42 -5.43 -32.37
N LEU A 303 3.15 -4.43 -31.51
CA LEU A 303 2.65 -3.12 -31.95
C LEU A 303 3.55 -2.48 -33.02
N ARG A 304 4.88 -2.62 -32.91
CA ARG A 304 5.85 -1.99 -33.82
C ARG A 304 5.99 -2.72 -35.14
N GLU A 305 5.90 -4.05 -35.13
CA GLU A 305 5.93 -4.87 -36.33
C GLU A 305 4.66 -4.60 -37.16
N GLU A 306 3.48 -4.71 -36.53
CA GLU A 306 2.21 -4.56 -37.22
C GLU A 306 1.89 -3.12 -37.66
N ALA A 307 2.41 -2.10 -36.97
CA ALA A 307 2.29 -0.70 -37.39
C ALA A 307 3.45 -0.25 -38.31
N GLY A 308 4.52 -1.04 -38.41
CA GLY A 308 5.62 -0.85 -39.34
C GLY A 308 5.30 -1.37 -40.74
N ASP A 309 4.55 -2.47 -40.84
CA ASP A 309 4.19 -3.14 -42.10
C ASP A 309 3.02 -2.48 -42.86
N ALA A 310 2.46 -1.38 -42.36
CA ALA A 310 1.43 -0.59 -43.03
C ALA A 310 2.02 0.57 -43.87
N SER A 311 3.23 0.39 -44.40
CA SER A 311 3.97 1.36 -45.21
C SER A 311 4.00 0.95 -46.67
#